data_AF-A0A6G3RIK6-F1
#
_entry.id   AF-A0A6G3RIK6-F1
#
_cell.length_a   1.000
_cell.length_b   1.000
_cell.length_c   1.000
_cell.angle_alpha   90.00
_cell.angle_beta   90.00
_cell.angle_gamma   90.00
#
_symmetry.space_group_name_H-M   'P 1'
#
loop_
_entity.id
_entity.type
_entity.pdbx_description
1 polymer ?
#
loop_
_entity_poly.entity_id
_entity_poly.type
_entity_poly.pdbx_seq_one_letter_code
_entity_poly.pdbx_strand_id
1 'polypeptide(L)' 'MALTAEEQVRAAEEAVLQLKAGLAEAGVTLPSLRVDPLSVASEGLPLVELGRCNLDTALRLAAVLEGEKR' A
#
# COMPACT_ATOMS: atom_id res chain seq x y z
N MET A 1 5.33 -4.67 23.35
CA MET A 1 4.21 -5.61 23.24
C MET A 1 3.97 -5.83 21.76
N ALA A 2 3.83 -7.08 21.31
CA ALA A 2 3.48 -7.34 19.91
C ALA A 2 2.04 -6.87 19.68
N LEU A 3 1.78 -6.23 18.53
CA LEU A 3 0.43 -5.85 18.10
C LEU A 3 -0.44 -7.12 18.00
N THR A 4 -1.68 -7.03 18.46
CA THR A 4 -2.68 -8.08 18.23
C THR A 4 -2.98 -8.20 16.73
N ALA A 5 -3.57 -9.32 16.31
CA ALA A 5 -3.97 -9.50 14.91
C ALA A 5 -4.89 -8.38 14.41
N GLU A 6 -5.84 -7.94 15.25
CA GLU A 6 -6.76 -6.84 14.93
C GLU A 6 -6.04 -5.49 14.81
N GLU A 7 -5.05 -5.23 15.67
CA GLU A 7 -4.23 -4.03 15.58
C GLU A 7 -3.35 -4.02 14.32
N GLN A 8 -2.84 -5.19 13.92
CA GLN A 8 -2.07 -5.32 12.68
C GLN A 8 -2.92 -5.10 11.43
N VAL A 9 -4.14 -5.62 11.40
CA VAL A 9 -5.08 -5.38 10.29
C VAL A 9 -5.39 -3.89 10.16
N ARG A 10 -5.71 -3.23 11.28
CA ARG A 10 -5.97 -1.79 11.31
C ARG A 10 -4.78 -0.98 10.80
N ALA A 11 -3.58 -1.31 11.25
CA ALA A 11 -2.36 -0.65 10.79
C ALA A 11 -2.14 -0.84 9.27
N ALA A 12 -2.47 -2.02 8.72
CA ALA A 12 -2.41 -2.27 7.29
C ALA A 12 -3.46 -1.45 6.51
N GLU A 13 -4.67 -1.32 7.03
CA GLU A 13 -5.72 -0.47 6.45
C GLU A 13 -5.31 1.01 6.44
N GLU A 14 -4.74 1.51 7.53
CA GLU A 14 -4.20 2.86 7.62
C GLU A 14 -3.05 3.08 6.62
N ALA A 15 -2.14 2.12 6.50
CA ALA A 15 -1.07 2.16 5.52
C ALA A 15 -1.62 2.21 4.08
N VAL A 16 -2.69 1.46 3.77
CA VAL A 16 -3.37 1.51 2.47
C VAL A 16 -3.96 2.90 2.21
N LEU A 17 -4.57 3.54 3.21
CA LEU A 17 -5.11 4.89 3.06
C LEU A 17 -4.01 5.93 2.82
N GLN A 18 -2.91 5.84 3.58
CA GLN A 18 -1.75 6.73 3.40
C GLN A 18 -1.12 6.56 2.02
N LEU A 19 -0.94 5.31 1.56
CA LEU A 19 -0.46 5.02 0.21
C LEU A 19 -1.40 5.60 -0.85
N LYS A 20 -2.72 5.42 -0.72
CA LYS A 20 -3.68 6.00 -1.66
C LYS A 20 -3.57 7.52 -1.74
N ALA A 21 -3.45 8.19 -0.60
CA ALA A 21 -3.31 9.64 -0.55
C ALA A 21 -2.02 10.10 -1.23
N GLY A 22 -0.86 9.56 -0.85
CA GLY A 22 0.43 9.95 -1.42
C GLY A 22 0.55 9.63 -2.92
N LEU A 23 -0.02 8.51 -3.36
CA LEU A 23 -0.08 8.19 -4.79
C LEU A 23 -0.95 9.18 -5.57
N ALA A 24 -2.09 9.59 -5.00
CA ALA A 24 -2.97 10.56 -5.62
C ALA A 24 -2.29 11.94 -5.77
N GLU A 25 -1.49 12.36 -4.78
CA GLU A 25 -0.67 13.58 -4.88
C GLU A 25 0.36 13.51 -6.02
N ALA A 26 0.87 12.32 -6.32
CA ALA A 26 1.73 12.05 -7.48
C ALA A 26 0.97 11.88 -8.82
N GLY A 27 -0.36 12.03 -8.82
CA GLY A 27 -1.21 11.79 -9.99
C GLY A 27 -1.34 10.31 -10.38
N VAL A 28 -1.05 9.39 -9.45
CA VAL A 28 -1.14 7.94 -9.65
C VAL A 28 -2.40 7.40 -8.95
N THR A 29 -3.16 6.55 -9.62
CA THR A 29 -4.29 5.82 -9.01
C THR A 29 -4.10 4.32 -9.20
N LEU A 30 -4.09 3.57 -8.09
CA LEU A 30 -4.06 2.11 -8.09
C LEU A 30 -5.41 1.58 -7.59
N PRO A 31 -6.38 1.28 -8.47
CA PRO A 31 -7.72 0.87 -8.06
C PRO A 31 -7.75 -0.49 -7.34
N SER A 32 -6.72 -1.30 -7.56
CA SER A 32 -6.52 -2.59 -6.89
C SER A 32 -5.91 -2.49 -5.50
N LEU A 33 -5.43 -1.31 -5.08
CA LEU A 33 -4.70 -1.12 -3.82
C LEU A 33 -5.60 -1.37 -2.61
N ARG A 34 -5.29 -2.42 -1.86
CA ARG A 34 -6.08 -2.90 -0.71
C ARG A 34 -5.24 -3.80 0.19
N VAL A 35 -5.73 -4.09 1.39
CA VAL A 35 -5.20 -5.20 2.20
C VAL A 35 -5.59 -6.51 1.53
N ASP A 36 -4.66 -7.47 1.45
CA ASP A 36 -4.93 -8.80 0.92
C ASP A 36 -5.90 -9.55 1.85
N PRO A 37 -7.13 -9.85 1.42
CA PRO A 37 -8.09 -10.54 2.28
C PRO A 37 -7.64 -11.96 2.67
N LEU A 38 -6.79 -12.61 1.88
CA LEU A 38 -6.29 -13.95 2.20
C LEU A 38 -5.27 -13.91 3.33
N SER A 39 -4.38 -12.91 3.34
CA SER A 39 -3.45 -12.68 4.45
C SER A 39 -4.16 -12.41 5.78
N VAL A 40 -5.28 -11.67 5.76
CA VAL A 40 -6.08 -11.36 6.95
C VAL A 40 -6.80 -12.60 7.51
N ALA A 41 -7.20 -13.51 6.62
CA ALA A 41 -7.84 -14.77 7.01
C ALA A 41 -6.85 -15.83 7.53
N SER A 42 -5.55 -15.57 7.43
CA SER A 42 -4.47 -16.45 7.88
C SER A 42 -3.90 -15.95 9.22
N GLU A 43 -3.22 -16.82 9.98
CA GLU A 43 -2.49 -16.41 11.21
C GLU A 43 -1.19 -15.63 10.91
N GLY A 44 -1.05 -15.12 9.68
CA GLY A 44 0.12 -14.39 9.19
C GLY A 44 0.00 -12.88 9.35
N LEU A 45 1.04 -12.17 8.92
CA LEU A 45 1.03 -10.71 8.84
C LEU A 45 0.10 -10.26 7.70
N PRO A 46 -0.76 -9.26 7.92
CA PRO A 46 -1.54 -8.66 6.83
C PRO A 46 -0.63 -8.11 5.73
N LEU A 47 -0.95 -8.45 4.49
CA LEU A 47 -0.21 -8.01 3.31
C LEU A 47 -1.00 -6.91 2.58
N VAL A 48 -0.27 -6.03 1.89
CA VAL A 48 -0.88 -4.99 1.03
C VAL A 48 -0.73 -5.39 -0.43
N GLU A 49 -1.86 -5.59 -1.10
CA GLU A 49 -1.93 -5.83 -2.53
C GLU A 49 -1.80 -4.51 -3.29
N LEU A 50 -0.67 -4.29 -3.96
CA LEU A 50 -0.45 -3.11 -4.83
C LEU A 50 -1.16 -3.25 -6.19
N GLY A 51 -1.23 -4.48 -6.71
CA GLY A 51 -1.75 -4.81 -8.04
C GLY A 51 -0.82 -4.41 -9.19
N ARG A 52 -1.37 -4.34 -10.41
CA ARG A 52 -0.60 -4.03 -11.62
C ARG A 52 -0.75 -2.55 -11.98
N CYS A 53 0.32 -1.96 -12.49
CA CYS A 53 0.30 -0.62 -13.06
C CYS A 53 0.83 -0.63 -14.50
N ASN A 54 0.48 0.39 -15.28
CA ASN A 54 1.02 0.57 -16.63
C ASN A 54 2.41 1.25 -16.57
N LEU A 55 3.11 1.31 -17.71
CA LEU A 55 4.46 1.87 -17.79
C LEU A 55 4.52 3.35 -17.33
N ASP A 56 3.57 4.18 -17.74
CA ASP A 56 3.52 5.59 -17.32
C ASP A 56 3.41 5.72 -15.79
N THR A 57 2.53 4.93 -15.17
CA THR A 57 2.38 4.89 -13.72
C THR A 57 3.65 4.41 -13.03
N ALA A 58 4.30 3.37 -13.55
CA ALA A 58 5.55 2.84 -12.99
C ALA A 58 6.68 3.89 -13.02
N LEU A 59 6.79 4.67 -14.11
CA LEU A 59 7.78 5.74 -14.23
C LEU A 59 7.49 6.91 -13.27
N ARG A 60 6.23 7.31 -13.13
CA ARG A 60 5.81 8.34 -12.15
C ARG A 60 6.15 7.92 -10.72
N LEU A 61 5.85 6.68 -10.38
CA LEU A 61 6.19 6.08 -9.08
C LEU A 61 7.70 6.12 -8.82
N ALA A 62 8.50 5.70 -9.80
CA ALA A 62 9.95 5.72 -9.69
C ALA A 62 10.48 7.14 -9.42
N ALA A 63 9.99 8.14 -10.16
CA ALA A 63 10.41 9.53 -9.99
C ALA A 63 10.08 10.08 -8.58
N VAL A 64 8.91 9.74 -8.03
CA VAL A 64 8.54 10.12 -6.66
C VAL A 64 9.48 9.47 -5.65
N LEU A 65 9.71 8.16 -5.76
CA LEU A 65 10.58 7.42 -4.83
C LEU A 65 12.04 7.86 -4.89
N GLU A 66 12.52 8.33 -6.05
CA GLU A 66 13.85 8.92 -6.17
C GLU A 66 13.97 10.30 -5.49
N GLY A 67 12.90 11.11 -5.53
CA GLY A 67 12.83 12.41 -4.86
C GLY A 67 12.87 12.32 -3.34
N GLU A 68 12.34 11.24 -2.78
CA GLU A 68 12.27 10.98 -1.33
C GLU A 68 13.58 10.45 -0.71
N LYS A 69 14.60 10.11 -1.51
CA LYS A 69 15.90 9.58 -1.04
C LYS A 69 16.82 10.63 -0.36
N ARG A 70 16.27 11.67 0.27
CA ARG A 70 17.07 12.73 0.90
C ARG A 70 17.41 12.45 2.36
#